data_AF-S6AFV0-F1
#
_entry.id   AF-S6AFV0-F1
#
_cell.length_a   1.000
_cell.length_b   1.000
_cell.length_c   1.000
_cell.angle_alpha   90.00
_cell.angle_beta   90.00
_cell.angle_gamma   90.00
#
_symmetry.space_group_name_H-M   'P 1'
#
loop_
_entity.id
_entity.type
_entity.pdbx_description
1 polymer ?
#
loop_
_entity_poly.entity_id
_entity_poly.type
_entity_poly.pdbx_seq_one_letter_code
_entity_poly.pdbx_strand_id
1 'polypeptide(L)'
;MILERGSFELDLKLIKLKAELSDLDRQCAWELYTELSTRRAITGRLSDPKCKDFTGEIYVESLDSLYRFFQEARAIMRKFPVGRLSANQQNHLGALIFRMMQDVLRPFLEKWHGQYRHWWENDSDKALPPFQRQVAFPNHDEFLQDWTNLRWMVRHVQKKLVQVYKLVDITKK
;
A
#
# COMPACT_ATOMS: atom_id res chain seq x y z
N MET A 1 -5.25 -13.37 10.36
CA MET A 1 -6.08 -12.32 10.98
C MET A 1 -6.61 -11.54 9.81
N ILE A 2 -7.93 -11.50 9.66
CA ILE A 2 -8.57 -10.75 8.59
C ILE A 2 -8.77 -9.33 9.08
N LEU A 3 -8.40 -8.35 8.24
CA LEU A 3 -8.67 -6.94 8.47
C LEU A 3 -9.75 -6.50 7.50
N GLU A 4 -10.67 -5.67 7.99
CA GLU A 4 -11.75 -5.09 7.19
C GLU A 4 -11.80 -3.59 7.43
N ARG A 5 -11.87 -2.82 6.35
CA ARG A 5 -11.97 -1.36 6.42
C ARG A 5 -12.61 -0.79 5.15
N GLY A 6 -13.80 -0.21 5.29
CA GLY A 6 -14.57 0.27 4.13
C GLY A 6 -14.92 -0.90 3.21
N SER A 7 -14.59 -0.78 1.92
CA SER A 7 -14.77 -1.85 0.93
C SER A 7 -13.59 -2.83 0.85
N PHE A 8 -12.54 -2.66 1.67
CA PHE A 8 -11.35 -3.51 1.61
C PHE A 8 -11.37 -4.58 2.70
N GLU A 9 -11.00 -5.80 2.31
CA GLU A 9 -10.72 -6.93 3.18
C GLU A 9 -9.30 -7.45 2.90
N LEU A 10 -8.54 -7.81 3.93
CA LEU A 10 -7.19 -8.34 3.76
C LEU A 10 -6.86 -9.40 4.81
N ASP A 11 -6.54 -10.62 4.37
CA ASP A 11 -5.99 -11.65 5.27
C ASP A 11 -4.48 -11.46 5.48
N LEU A 12 -4.12 -11.03 6.69
CA LEU A 12 -2.74 -10.89 7.17
C LEU A 12 -2.11 -12.20 7.66
N LYS A 13 -2.71 -13.38 7.39
CA LYS A 13 -2.05 -14.66 7.64
C LYS A 13 -0.69 -14.68 6.95
N LEU A 14 0.35 -14.74 7.77
CA LEU A 14 1.73 -14.79 7.35
C LEU A 14 2.43 -15.82 8.23
N ILE A 15 2.93 -16.87 7.60
CA ILE A 15 3.65 -18.00 8.16
C ILE A 15 5.06 -18.00 7.56
N LYS A 16 6.06 -18.29 8.39
CA LYS A 16 7.44 -18.44 7.92
C LYS A 16 7.56 -19.75 7.15
N LEU A 17 8.18 -19.71 5.97
CA LEU A 17 8.39 -20.91 5.14
C LEU A 17 9.34 -21.93 5.79
N LYS A 18 10.19 -21.47 6.71
CA LYS A 18 11.17 -22.27 7.45
C LYS A 18 11.20 -21.84 8.92
N ALA A 19 11.60 -22.75 9.81
CA ALA A 19 11.81 -22.46 11.24
C ALA A 19 12.84 -21.33 11.43
N GLU A 20 13.87 -21.32 10.58
CA GLU A 20 14.81 -20.22 10.42
C GLU A 20 14.43 -19.37 9.20
N LEU A 21 14.35 -18.05 9.40
CA LEU A 21 14.12 -17.12 8.30
C LEU A 21 15.31 -17.17 7.35
N SER A 22 15.08 -17.46 6.07
CA SER A 22 16.16 -17.31 5.10
C SER A 22 16.53 -15.83 4.96
N ASP A 23 17.81 -15.54 4.70
CA ASP A 23 18.27 -14.17 4.46
C ASP A 23 17.53 -13.53 3.28
N LEU A 24 17.16 -14.33 2.28
CA LEU A 24 16.34 -13.88 1.15
C LEU A 24 14.94 -13.41 1.57
N ASP A 25 14.27 -14.14 2.48
CA ASP A 25 12.95 -13.74 2.97
C ASP A 25 13.03 -12.44 3.78
N ARG A 26 14.06 -12.29 4.62
CA ARG A 26 14.28 -11.06 5.41
C ARG A 26 14.63 -9.88 4.50
N GLN A 27 15.44 -10.11 3.46
CA GLN A 27 15.79 -9.09 2.49
C GLN A 27 14.55 -8.60 1.73
N CYS A 28 13.71 -9.51 1.23
CA CYS A 28 12.46 -9.13 0.55
C CYS A 28 11.49 -8.41 1.50
N ALA A 29 11.42 -8.85 2.77
CA ALA A 29 10.61 -8.18 3.79
C ALA A 29 11.11 -6.76 4.08
N TRP A 30 12.43 -6.58 4.13
CA TRP A 30 13.08 -5.29 4.32
C TRP A 30 12.85 -4.34 3.16
N GLU A 31 12.99 -4.82 1.91
CA GLU A 31 12.69 -4.04 0.71
C GLU A 31 11.23 -3.54 0.71
N LEU A 32 10.28 -4.44 0.97
CA LEU A 32 8.87 -4.06 1.07
C LEU A 32 8.65 -3.06 2.21
N TYR A 33 9.20 -3.33 3.40
CA TYR A 33 9.09 -2.46 4.55
C TYR A 33 9.66 -1.06 4.28
N THR A 34 10.76 -0.97 3.51
CA THR A 34 11.38 0.29 3.12
C THR A 34 10.42 1.11 2.28
N GLU A 35 9.83 0.52 1.24
CA GLU A 35 8.82 1.19 0.41
C GLU A 35 7.61 1.66 1.24
N LEU A 36 7.10 0.81 2.14
CA LEU A 36 5.98 1.18 3.00
C LEU A 36 6.32 2.31 3.98
N SER A 37 7.55 2.38 4.46
CA SER A 37 7.97 3.35 5.49
C SER A 37 8.33 4.71 4.91
N THR A 38 8.78 4.77 3.66
CA THR A 38 9.25 6.01 3.03
C THR A 38 8.21 6.63 2.10
N ARG A 39 7.27 5.82 1.58
CA ARG A 39 6.31 6.29 0.57
C ARG A 39 5.03 6.82 1.20
N ARG A 40 5.00 8.14 1.39
CA ARG A 40 3.88 8.86 2.01
C ARG A 40 2.52 8.58 1.35
N ALA A 41 2.46 8.41 0.02
CA ALA A 41 1.22 8.11 -0.68
C ALA A 41 0.52 6.84 -0.17
N ILE A 42 1.28 5.91 0.43
CA ILE A 42 0.82 4.58 0.83
C ILE A 42 0.49 4.48 2.29
N THR A 43 1.28 5.11 3.16
CA THR A 43 1.12 5.00 4.61
C THR A 43 0.74 6.32 5.25
N GLY A 44 0.68 7.44 4.52
CA GLY A 44 0.42 8.76 5.09
C GLY A 44 1.51 9.20 6.06
N ARG A 45 1.23 10.23 6.88
CA ARG A 45 2.19 10.70 7.89
C ARG A 45 2.22 9.79 9.10
N LEU A 46 3.42 9.40 9.55
CA LEU A 46 3.60 8.58 10.77
C LEU A 46 2.94 9.21 12.01
N SER A 47 2.93 10.54 12.10
CA SER A 47 2.30 11.31 13.19
C SER A 47 0.77 11.31 13.17
N ASP A 48 0.14 10.89 12.07
CA ASP A 48 -1.31 10.81 11.94
C ASP A 48 -1.76 9.34 11.99
N PRO A 49 -2.11 8.79 13.16
CA PRO A 49 -2.50 7.38 13.29
C PRO A 49 -3.82 7.04 12.57
N LYS A 50 -4.65 8.04 12.24
CA LYS A 50 -5.95 7.85 11.59
C LYS A 50 -5.86 7.82 10.06
N CYS A 51 -4.70 8.15 9.48
CA CYS A 51 -4.46 8.17 8.03
C CYS A 51 -5.36 9.15 7.25
N LYS A 52 -5.75 10.26 7.88
CA LYS A 52 -6.62 11.30 7.32
C LYS A 52 -5.89 12.56 6.88
N ASP A 53 -4.62 12.74 7.24
CA ASP A 53 -3.84 13.91 6.87
C ASP A 53 -3.19 13.76 5.48
N PHE A 54 -3.77 14.45 4.50
CA PHE A 54 -3.25 14.58 3.14
C PHE A 54 -2.56 15.94 2.87
N THR A 55 -2.30 16.75 3.91
CA THR A 55 -1.77 18.11 3.77
C THR A 55 -0.42 18.11 3.05
N GLY A 56 -0.30 18.86 1.96
CA GLY A 56 0.93 18.93 1.17
C GLY A 56 1.14 17.72 0.26
N GLU A 57 0.08 16.95 -0.03
CA GLU A 57 0.08 15.94 -1.09
C GLU A 57 -0.69 16.44 -2.30
N ILE A 58 -0.10 16.30 -3.48
CA ILE A 58 -0.78 16.52 -4.76
C ILE A 58 -1.31 15.15 -5.21
N TYR A 59 -2.64 15.01 -5.29
CA TYR A 59 -3.25 13.69 -5.43
C TYR A 59 -2.85 12.95 -6.72
N VAL A 60 -2.68 13.66 -7.84
CA VAL A 60 -2.24 13.03 -9.10
C VAL A 60 -0.84 12.43 -8.95
N GLU A 61 0.07 13.13 -8.27
CA GLU A 61 1.45 12.66 -8.02
C GLU A 61 1.46 11.51 -7.00
N SER A 62 0.64 11.60 -5.96
CA SER A 62 0.48 10.53 -4.97
C SER A 62 -0.12 9.26 -5.61
N LEU A 63 -1.04 9.38 -6.57
CA LEU A 63 -1.59 8.24 -7.32
C LEU A 63 -0.52 7.60 -8.20
N ASP A 64 0.32 8.39 -8.85
CA ASP A 64 1.44 7.88 -9.63
C ASP A 64 2.50 7.21 -8.75
N SER A 65 2.76 7.75 -7.56
CA SER A 65 3.60 7.10 -6.55
C SER A 65 3.02 5.75 -6.12
N LEU A 66 1.70 5.67 -5.91
CA LEU A 66 1.00 4.42 -5.55
C LEU A 66 1.05 3.39 -6.69
N TYR A 67 0.86 3.82 -7.94
CA TYR A 67 0.96 2.94 -9.11
C TYR A 67 2.40 2.42 -9.30
N ARG A 68 3.42 3.24 -9.10
CA ARG A 68 4.83 2.80 -9.11
C ARG A 68 5.10 1.75 -8.04
N PHE A 69 4.58 1.94 -6.83
CA PHE A 69 4.70 0.94 -5.79
C PHE A 69 4.02 -0.39 -6.14
N PHE A 70 2.87 -0.35 -6.80
CA PHE A 70 2.25 -1.58 -7.28
C PHE A 70 3.19 -2.39 -8.19
N GLN A 71 4.00 -1.71 -9.02
CA GLN A 71 5.01 -2.37 -9.86
C GLN A 71 6.20 -2.90 -9.06
N GLU A 72 6.71 -2.12 -8.10
CA GLU A 72 7.81 -2.51 -7.22
C GLU A 72 7.43 -3.70 -6.32
N ALA A 73 6.24 -3.68 -5.74
CA ALA A 73 5.70 -4.79 -4.96
C ALA A 73 5.62 -6.08 -5.79
N ARG A 74 5.24 -6.00 -7.08
CA ARG A 74 5.30 -7.16 -7.99
C ARG A 74 6.73 -7.65 -8.20
N ALA A 75 7.68 -6.73 -8.35
CA ALA A 75 9.08 -7.09 -8.52
C ALA A 75 9.61 -7.82 -7.27
N ILE A 76 9.30 -7.34 -6.06
CA ILE A 76 9.63 -8.02 -4.80
C ILE A 76 8.96 -9.40 -4.74
N MET A 77 7.67 -9.50 -5.07
CA MET A 77 6.93 -10.76 -5.09
C MET A 77 7.55 -11.80 -6.04
N ARG A 78 8.08 -11.37 -7.21
CA ARG A 78 8.71 -12.26 -8.20
C ARG A 78 10.05 -12.85 -7.73
N LYS A 79 10.67 -12.29 -6.69
CA LYS A 79 11.92 -12.84 -6.11
C LYS A 79 11.68 -14.13 -5.33
N PHE A 80 10.42 -14.45 -5.00
CA PHE A 80 10.10 -15.67 -4.25
C PHE A 80 10.09 -16.90 -5.16
N PRO A 81 10.76 -18.00 -4.77
CA PRO A 81 10.78 -19.23 -5.57
C PRO A 81 9.41 -19.91 -5.54
N VAL A 82 8.63 -19.78 -6.61
CA VAL A 82 7.30 -20.41 -6.76
C VAL A 82 7.38 -21.94 -6.90
N GLY A 83 8.50 -22.47 -7.40
CA GLY A 83 8.67 -23.91 -7.68
C GLY A 83 8.93 -24.83 -6.48
N ARG A 84 8.83 -24.34 -5.22
CA ARG A 84 9.09 -25.14 -4.01
C ARG A 84 8.01 -25.03 -2.92
N LEU A 85 6.86 -24.45 -3.24
CA LEU A 85 5.79 -24.25 -2.27
C LEU A 85 4.86 -25.46 -2.28
N SER A 86 4.86 -26.23 -1.19
CA SER A 86 3.80 -27.24 -1.00
C SER A 86 2.45 -26.54 -0.80
N ALA A 87 1.34 -27.21 -1.12
CA ALA A 87 -0.01 -26.67 -0.94
C ALA A 87 -0.30 -26.17 0.49
N ASN A 88 0.51 -26.59 1.49
CA ASN A 88 0.43 -26.18 2.88
C ASN A 88 1.23 -24.90 3.22
N GLN A 89 1.94 -24.31 2.25
CA GLN A 89 2.81 -23.14 2.45
C GLN A 89 2.25 -21.84 1.85
N GLN A 90 0.92 -21.70 1.70
CA GLN A 90 0.28 -20.57 1.02
C GLN A 90 0.35 -19.21 1.75
N ASN A 91 0.87 -19.17 2.97
CA ASN A 91 0.90 -17.95 3.79
C ASN A 91 2.30 -17.32 3.87
N HIS A 92 3.11 -17.35 2.81
CA HIS A 92 4.41 -16.68 2.81
C HIS A 92 4.32 -15.20 2.39
N LEU A 93 5.44 -14.46 2.46
CA LEU A 93 5.48 -13.02 2.14
C LEU A 93 4.99 -12.70 0.73
N GLY A 94 5.45 -13.43 -0.30
CA GLY A 94 4.88 -13.30 -1.65
C GLY A 94 3.35 -13.42 -1.71
N ALA A 95 2.73 -14.31 -0.93
CA ALA A 95 1.27 -14.43 -0.88
C ALA A 95 0.60 -13.26 -0.15
N LEU A 96 1.24 -12.72 0.90
CA LEU A 96 0.79 -11.48 1.54
C LEU A 96 0.85 -10.28 0.58
N ILE A 97 1.94 -10.16 -0.19
CA ILE A 97 2.08 -9.13 -1.23
C ILE A 97 0.97 -9.29 -2.26
N PHE A 98 0.75 -10.52 -2.75
CA PHE A 98 -0.33 -10.81 -3.70
C PHE A 98 -1.70 -10.38 -3.17
N ARG A 99 -2.06 -10.74 -1.93
CA ARG A 99 -3.34 -10.33 -1.32
C ARG A 99 -3.45 -8.81 -1.14
N MET A 100 -2.43 -8.16 -0.59
CA MET A 100 -2.41 -6.70 -0.47
C MET A 100 -2.59 -6.00 -1.83
N MET A 101 -1.95 -6.55 -2.86
CA MET A 101 -2.08 -6.07 -4.22
C MET A 101 -3.47 -6.28 -4.80
N GLN A 102 -4.02 -7.49 -4.66
CA GLN A 102 -5.28 -7.89 -5.28
C GLN A 102 -6.50 -7.30 -4.57
N ASP A 103 -6.46 -7.24 -3.24
CA ASP A 103 -7.63 -6.94 -2.42
C ASP A 103 -7.66 -5.49 -1.94
N VAL A 104 -6.53 -4.77 -2.02
CA VAL A 104 -6.42 -3.37 -1.56
C VAL A 104 -5.92 -2.42 -2.64
N LEU A 105 -4.71 -2.64 -3.18
CA LEU A 105 -4.10 -1.68 -4.11
C LEU A 105 -4.80 -1.65 -5.46
N ARG A 106 -5.08 -2.82 -6.04
CA ARG A 106 -5.73 -2.93 -7.34
C ARG A 106 -7.13 -2.31 -7.34
N PRO A 107 -8.05 -2.65 -6.42
CA PRO A 107 -9.40 -2.09 -6.46
C PRO A 107 -9.38 -0.57 -6.23
N PHE A 108 -8.46 -0.07 -5.39
CA PHE A 108 -8.26 1.37 -5.23
C PHE A 108 -7.80 2.06 -6.52
N LEU A 109 -6.77 1.51 -7.19
CA LEU A 109 -6.24 2.08 -8.43
C LEU A 109 -7.24 1.98 -9.58
N GLU A 110 -7.92 0.84 -9.73
CA GLU A 110 -8.96 0.64 -10.75
C GLU A 110 -10.13 1.61 -10.56
N LYS A 111 -10.54 1.85 -9.31
CA LYS A 111 -11.56 2.84 -9.01
C LYS A 111 -11.06 4.25 -9.28
N TRP A 112 -9.93 4.66 -8.72
CA TRP A 112 -9.59 6.10 -8.60
C TRP A 112 -8.56 6.62 -9.60
N HIS A 113 -7.57 5.81 -10.01
CA HIS A 113 -6.42 6.31 -10.79
C HIS A 113 -6.85 6.87 -12.14
N GLY A 114 -7.68 6.13 -12.87
CA GLY A 114 -8.18 6.52 -14.19
C GLY A 114 -9.11 7.73 -14.14
N GLN A 115 -10.16 7.67 -13.30
CA GLN A 115 -11.15 8.75 -13.23
C GLN A 115 -10.55 10.06 -12.72
N TYR A 116 -9.68 10.01 -11.71
CA TYR A 116 -9.05 11.21 -11.16
C TYR A 116 -8.12 11.84 -12.19
N ARG A 117 -7.34 11.03 -12.91
CA ARG A 117 -6.46 11.50 -13.98
C ARG A 117 -7.25 12.16 -15.11
N HIS A 118 -8.34 11.53 -15.57
CA HIS A 118 -9.18 12.11 -16.62
C HIS A 118 -9.70 13.48 -16.22
N TRP A 119 -10.29 13.59 -15.03
CA TRP A 119 -10.79 14.86 -14.50
C TRP A 119 -9.67 15.89 -14.28
N TRP A 120 -8.52 15.45 -13.77
CA TRP A 120 -7.34 16.30 -13.56
C TRP A 120 -6.78 16.85 -14.88
N GLU A 121 -6.88 16.12 -15.98
CA GLU A 121 -6.30 16.54 -17.26
C GLU A 121 -7.29 17.36 -18.11
N ASN A 122 -8.59 17.05 -18.02
CA ASN A 122 -9.59 17.55 -18.96
C ASN A 122 -10.62 18.51 -18.34
N ASP A 123 -11.07 18.24 -17.12
CA ASP A 123 -12.27 18.91 -16.57
C ASP A 123 -11.95 19.96 -15.50
N SER A 124 -10.86 19.76 -14.76
CA SER A 124 -10.49 20.62 -13.65
C SER A 124 -9.84 21.93 -14.10
N ASP A 125 -10.15 23.02 -13.39
CA ASP A 125 -9.65 24.36 -13.70
C ASP A 125 -8.12 24.46 -13.54
N LYS A 126 -7.42 24.59 -14.67
CA LYS A 126 -5.95 24.69 -14.75
C LYS A 126 -5.41 26.05 -14.26
N ALA A 127 -6.28 27.06 -14.09
CA ALA A 127 -5.87 28.34 -13.53
C ALA A 127 -5.71 28.29 -12.00
N LEU A 128 -6.34 27.31 -11.33
CA LEU A 128 -6.23 27.13 -9.89
C LEU A 128 -4.91 26.44 -9.50
N PRO A 129 -4.27 26.85 -8.38
CA PRO A 129 -3.15 26.12 -7.80
C PRO A 129 -3.51 24.65 -7.51
N PRO A 130 -2.57 23.70 -7.64
CA PRO A 130 -2.86 22.26 -7.54
C PRO A 130 -3.64 21.83 -6.29
N PHE A 131 -3.31 22.40 -5.13
CA PHE A 131 -3.96 22.11 -3.86
C PHE A 131 -5.41 22.59 -3.79
N GLN A 132 -5.75 23.71 -4.42
CA GLN A 132 -7.12 24.20 -4.50
C GLN A 132 -7.90 23.44 -5.57
N ARG A 133 -7.26 23.25 -6.73
CA ARG A 133 -7.79 22.52 -7.87
C ARG A 133 -8.27 21.13 -7.47
N GLN A 134 -7.44 20.33 -6.79
CA GLN A 134 -7.74 18.93 -6.46
C GLN A 134 -8.95 18.74 -5.52
N VAL A 135 -9.30 19.76 -4.73
CA VAL A 135 -10.47 19.71 -3.82
C VAL A 135 -11.77 19.81 -4.60
N ALA A 136 -11.75 20.38 -5.81
CA ALA A 136 -12.93 20.47 -6.68
C ALA A 136 -13.29 19.13 -7.37
N PHE A 137 -12.58 18.04 -7.07
CA PHE A 137 -12.91 16.74 -7.63
C PHE A 137 -14.31 16.30 -7.17
N PRO A 138 -15.25 15.95 -8.08
CA PRO A 138 -16.63 15.68 -7.69
C PRO A 138 -16.78 14.60 -6.61
N ASN A 139 -15.91 13.59 -6.64
CA ASN A 139 -15.93 12.47 -5.69
C ASN A 139 -14.83 12.60 -4.61
N HIS A 140 -14.42 13.84 -4.28
CA HIS A 140 -13.28 14.12 -3.38
C HIS A 140 -13.36 13.42 -2.02
N ASP A 141 -14.50 13.54 -1.34
CA ASP A 141 -14.66 12.95 0.01
C ASP A 141 -14.59 11.42 -0.01
N GLU A 142 -15.27 10.79 -0.97
CA GLU A 142 -15.25 9.33 -1.14
C GLU A 142 -13.83 8.84 -1.49
N PHE A 143 -13.15 9.56 -2.39
CA PHE A 143 -11.78 9.28 -2.78
C PHE A 143 -10.82 9.32 -1.60
N LEU A 144 -10.87 10.38 -0.78
CA LEU A 144 -10.04 10.49 0.40
C LEU A 144 -10.38 9.44 1.45
N GLN A 145 -11.66 9.11 1.61
CA GLN A 145 -12.09 8.09 2.55
C GLN A 145 -11.56 6.70 2.17
N ASP A 146 -11.60 6.34 0.89
CA ASP A 146 -11.01 5.10 0.39
C ASP A 146 -9.49 5.10 0.54
N TRP A 147 -8.83 6.24 0.29
CA TRP A 147 -7.37 6.32 0.42
C TRP A 147 -6.94 6.23 1.89
N THR A 148 -7.70 6.82 2.81
CA THR A 148 -7.53 6.62 4.25
C THR A 148 -7.64 5.14 4.62
N ASN A 149 -8.61 4.42 4.07
CA ASN A 149 -8.79 2.99 4.33
C ASN A 149 -7.61 2.16 3.80
N LEU A 150 -7.15 2.44 2.57
CA LEU A 150 -5.95 1.82 2.00
C LEU A 150 -4.73 2.06 2.90
N ARG A 151 -4.47 3.31 3.30
CA ARG A 151 -3.33 3.66 4.17
C ARG A 151 -3.37 2.91 5.48
N TRP A 152 -4.55 2.82 6.08
CA TRP A 152 -4.76 2.10 7.31
C TRP A 152 -4.44 0.61 7.15
N MET A 153 -4.93 -0.04 6.09
CA MET A 153 -4.67 -1.46 5.80
C MET A 153 -3.17 -1.71 5.61
N VAL A 154 -2.50 -0.87 4.83
CA VAL A 154 -1.08 -1.05 4.53
C VAL A 154 -0.18 -0.80 5.74
N ARG A 155 -0.56 0.10 6.66
CA ARG A 155 0.15 0.22 7.96
C ARG A 155 0.09 -1.04 8.81
N HIS A 156 -0.99 -1.81 8.73
CA HIS A 156 -1.05 -3.08 9.43
C HIS A 156 -0.16 -4.13 8.78
N VAL A 157 -0.05 -4.12 7.45
CA VAL A 157 0.95 -4.92 6.72
C VAL A 157 2.36 -4.56 7.21
N GLN A 158 2.70 -3.27 7.23
CA GLN A 158 3.99 -2.77 7.69
C GLN A 158 4.33 -3.26 9.11
N LYS A 159 3.41 -3.11 10.07
CA LYS A 159 3.57 -3.62 11.44
C LYS A 159 3.75 -5.15 11.46
N LYS A 160 3.03 -5.87 10.61
CA LYS A 160 3.12 -7.34 10.53
C LYS A 160 4.49 -7.79 10.01
N LEU A 161 5.06 -7.07 9.05
CA LEU A 161 6.41 -7.33 8.54
C LEU A 161 7.45 -7.22 9.65
N VAL A 162 7.43 -6.11 10.40
CA VAL A 162 8.33 -5.88 11.54
C VAL A 162 8.23 -7.02 12.55
N GLN A 163 7.00 -7.40 12.93
CA GLN A 163 6.76 -8.46 13.90
C GLN A 163 7.28 -9.84 13.42
N VAL A 164 6.92 -10.25 12.21
CA VAL A 164 7.21 -11.62 11.72
C VAL A 164 8.69 -11.77 11.36
N TYR A 165 9.26 -10.78 10.69
CA TYR A 165 10.63 -10.81 10.18
C TYR A 165 11.67 -10.23 11.15
N LYS A 166 11.24 -9.75 12.32
CA LYS A 166 12.09 -9.12 13.34
C LYS A 166 12.95 -8.00 12.74
N LEU A 167 12.31 -7.13 11.94
CA LEU A 167 12.98 -6.00 11.30
C LEU A 167 13.23 -4.89 12.33
N VAL A 168 14.21 -4.04 12.07
CA VAL A 168 14.40 -2.80 12.84
C VAL A 168 13.28 -1.83 12.47
N ASP A 169 12.48 -1.44 13.46
CA ASP A 169 11.35 -0.53 13.26
C ASP A 169 11.83 0.93 13.17
N ILE A 170 12.19 1.35 11.96
CA ILE A 170 12.62 2.74 11.69
C ILE A 170 11.50 3.78 11.81
N THR A 171 10.25 3.39 12.04
CA THR A 171 9.13 4.33 12.20
C THR A 171 8.92 4.80 13.64
N LYS A 172 9.54 4.12 14.61
CA LYS A 172 9.54 4.52 16.01
C LYS A 172 10.76 5.37 16.30
N LYS A 173 10.53 6.63 16.70
CA LYS A 173 11.52 7.48 17.34
C LYS A 173 11.24 7.54 18.84
#